data_AF-A0A0K8MKT2-F1
#
_entry.id   AF-A0A0K8MKT2-F1
#
_cell.length_a   1.000
_cell.length_b   1.000
_cell.length_c   1.000
_cell.angle_alpha   90.00
_cell.angle_beta   90.00
_cell.angle_gamma   90.00
#
_symmetry.space_group_name_H-M   'P 1'
#
loop_
_entity.id
_entity.type
_entity.pdbx_description
1 polymer ?
#
loop_
_entity_poly.entity_id
_entity_poly.type
_entity_poly.pdbx_seq_one_letter_code
_entity_poly.pdbx_strand_id
1 'polypeptide(L)'
;MAKNVTDARVLRSRQVLRTAAIDLLSKTDRFSISELLIKGRVTRGTFYRHYNNREDLITDVNRELIQDFTEKTEGKFRVQAVLEVISEQGIFYNAVLNEGRDPELMDSLMLALREQRNRALADIIDERERMHLVYQWEIIIAGFWACVSLWLEDSMALTYEELLDEFREIWRVTMTRSQKTGLMLFDFDA
;
A
#
# COMPACT_ATOMS: atom_id res chain seq x y z
N MET A 1 11.67 -34.68 10.23
CA MET A 1 11.36 -33.86 9.03
C MET A 1 9.86 -33.56 8.85
N ALA A 2 9.06 -33.39 9.93
CA ALA A 2 7.62 -33.10 9.84
C ALA A 2 7.24 -31.61 10.05
N LYS A 3 8.22 -30.75 10.38
CA LYS A 3 7.99 -29.35 10.76
C LYS A 3 7.59 -28.47 9.57
N ASN A 4 8.15 -28.73 8.37
CA ASN A 4 7.95 -27.89 7.18
C ASN A 4 6.56 -28.04 6.52
N VAL A 5 5.94 -29.22 6.58
CA VAL A 5 4.64 -29.46 5.91
C VAL A 5 3.49 -28.80 6.68
N THR A 6 3.54 -28.85 8.02
CA THR A 6 2.58 -28.18 8.89
C THR A 6 2.67 -26.67 8.73
N ASP A 7 3.89 -26.13 8.68
CA ASP A 7 4.14 -24.70 8.47
C ASP A 7 3.58 -24.21 7.12
N ALA A 8 3.88 -24.95 6.04
CA ALA A 8 3.33 -24.66 4.71
C ALA A 8 1.79 -24.67 4.66
N ARG A 9 1.15 -25.57 5.42
CA ARG A 9 -0.32 -25.63 5.51
C ARG A 9 -0.89 -24.43 6.27
N VAL A 10 -0.25 -24.04 7.37
CA VAL A 10 -0.62 -22.85 8.15
C VAL A 10 -0.54 -21.61 7.27
N LEU A 11 0.60 -21.38 6.62
CA LEU A 11 0.82 -20.25 5.70
C LEU A 11 -0.23 -20.19 4.60
N ARG A 12 -0.48 -21.32 3.91
CA ARG A 12 -1.48 -21.38 2.85
C ARG A 12 -2.88 -21.02 3.35
N SER A 13 -3.29 -21.54 4.50
CA SER A 13 -4.62 -21.25 5.06
C SER A 13 -4.77 -19.80 5.52
N ARG A 14 -3.68 -19.19 6.00
CA ARG A 14 -3.64 -17.77 6.34
C ARG A 14 -3.79 -16.92 5.09
N GLN A 15 -3.05 -17.23 4.03
CA GLN A 15 -3.14 -16.51 2.76
C GLN A 15 -4.56 -16.56 2.16
N VAL A 16 -5.17 -17.75 2.16
CA VAL A 16 -6.55 -17.92 1.66
C VAL A 16 -7.55 -17.04 2.43
N LEU A 17 -7.38 -16.92 3.75
CA LEU A 17 -8.22 -16.06 4.59
C LEU A 17 -8.02 -14.58 4.26
N ARG A 18 -6.78 -14.14 4.08
CA ARG A 18 -6.44 -12.75 3.73
C ARG A 18 -6.96 -12.37 2.34
N THR A 19 -6.74 -13.20 1.34
CA THR A 19 -7.28 -12.98 -0.01
C THR A 19 -8.81 -12.93 0.01
N ALA A 20 -9.46 -13.81 0.77
CA ALA A 20 -10.92 -13.76 0.92
C ALA A 20 -11.40 -12.46 1.61
N ALA A 21 -10.63 -11.94 2.56
CA ALA A 21 -10.94 -10.68 3.23
C ALA A 21 -10.78 -9.47 2.29
N ILE A 22 -9.69 -9.38 1.53
CA ILE A 22 -9.46 -8.34 0.51
C ILE A 22 -10.63 -8.29 -0.49
N ASP A 23 -11.03 -9.45 -1.02
CA ASP A 23 -12.15 -9.56 -1.95
C ASP A 23 -13.49 -9.09 -1.35
N LEU A 24 -13.67 -9.28 -0.04
CA LEU A 24 -14.89 -8.88 0.67
C LEU A 24 -14.85 -7.38 1.01
N LEU A 25 -13.71 -6.87 1.47
CA LEU A 25 -13.47 -5.45 1.73
C LEU A 25 -13.64 -4.60 0.47
N SER A 26 -13.35 -5.16 -0.70
CA SER A 26 -13.66 -4.55 -2.00
C SER A 26 -15.16 -4.27 -2.22
N LYS A 27 -16.05 -4.91 -1.45
CA LYS A 27 -17.51 -4.82 -1.61
C LYS A 27 -18.22 -4.24 -0.38
N THR A 28 -17.72 -4.56 0.82
CA THR A 28 -18.34 -4.14 2.09
C THR A 28 -17.32 -4.14 3.23
N ASP A 29 -17.45 -3.17 4.13
CA ASP A 29 -16.71 -3.06 5.39
C ASP A 29 -17.23 -4.01 6.50
N ARG A 30 -18.40 -4.65 6.30
CA ARG A 30 -19.18 -5.36 7.33
C ARG A 30 -19.38 -6.85 7.07
N PHE A 31 -18.52 -7.48 6.29
CA PHE A 31 -18.64 -8.92 6.03
C PHE A 31 -18.60 -9.74 7.33
N SER A 32 -19.38 -10.81 7.38
CA SER A 32 -19.40 -11.76 8.49
C SER A 32 -18.31 -12.82 8.35
N ILE A 33 -17.91 -13.43 9.47
CA ILE A 33 -17.01 -14.59 9.46
C ILE A 33 -17.60 -15.71 8.58
N SER A 34 -18.92 -15.91 8.58
CA SER A 34 -19.56 -16.93 7.74
C SER A 34 -19.36 -16.69 6.25
N GLU A 35 -19.52 -15.44 5.78
CA GLU A 35 -19.27 -15.07 4.37
C GLU A 35 -17.80 -15.26 4.00
N LEU A 36 -16.88 -14.85 4.89
CA LEU A 36 -15.45 -15.08 4.72
C LEU A 36 -15.10 -16.56 4.55
N LEU A 37 -15.67 -17.43 5.42
CA LEU A 37 -15.40 -18.86 5.38
C LEU A 37 -15.91 -19.51 4.08
N ILE A 38 -17.09 -19.09 3.61
CA ILE A 38 -17.66 -19.53 2.33
C ILE A 38 -16.74 -19.10 1.18
N LYS A 39 -16.34 -17.83 1.18
CA LYS A 39 -15.49 -17.23 0.15
C LYS A 39 -14.11 -17.90 0.07
N GLY A 40 -13.45 -18.09 1.22
CA GLY A 40 -12.14 -18.74 1.31
C GLY A 40 -12.19 -20.28 1.26
N ARG A 41 -13.38 -20.89 1.25
CA ARG A 41 -13.57 -22.35 1.33
C ARG A 41 -12.81 -22.98 2.51
N VAL A 42 -12.88 -22.33 3.67
CA VAL A 42 -12.20 -22.73 4.90
C VAL A 42 -13.20 -22.98 6.03
N THR A 43 -12.80 -23.80 7.01
CA THR A 43 -13.67 -24.14 8.15
C THR A 43 -13.54 -23.12 9.28
N ARG A 44 -14.57 -23.00 10.13
CA ARG A 44 -14.51 -22.19 11.36
C ARG A 44 -13.29 -22.51 12.21
N GLY A 45 -12.98 -23.79 12.42
CA GLY A 45 -11.80 -24.22 13.18
C GLY A 45 -10.46 -23.86 12.52
N THR A 46 -10.44 -23.59 11.21
CA THR A 46 -9.26 -23.06 10.52
C THR A 46 -9.12 -21.56 10.75
N PHE A 47 -10.22 -20.80 10.68
CA PHE A 47 -10.22 -19.37 11.01
C PHE A 47 -9.77 -19.12 12.44
N TYR A 48 -10.40 -19.78 13.42
CA TYR A 48 -10.08 -19.59 14.85
C TYR A 48 -8.71 -20.14 15.27
N ARG A 49 -7.98 -20.81 14.36
CA ARG A 49 -6.57 -21.15 14.58
C ARG A 49 -5.66 -19.93 14.36
N HIS A 50 -6.07 -19.00 13.51
CA HIS A 50 -5.27 -17.84 13.10
C HIS A 50 -5.77 -16.53 13.69
N TYR A 51 -7.08 -16.37 13.87
CA TYR A 51 -7.73 -15.11 14.24
C TYR A 51 -8.83 -15.32 15.26
N ASN A 52 -8.98 -14.42 16.24
CA ASN A 52 -10.06 -14.52 17.23
C ASN A 52 -11.36 -13.91 16.70
N ASN A 53 -11.25 -12.89 15.85
CA ASN A 53 -12.37 -12.12 15.31
C ASN A 53 -12.03 -11.55 13.91
N ARG A 54 -12.96 -10.80 13.33
CA ARG A 54 -12.80 -10.19 11.98
C ARG A 54 -11.71 -9.13 11.99
N GLU A 55 -11.67 -8.33 13.03
CA GLU A 55 -10.77 -7.19 13.20
C GLU A 55 -9.30 -7.66 13.24
N ASP A 56 -9.01 -8.74 13.97
CA ASP A 56 -7.68 -9.39 14.00
C ASP A 56 -7.19 -9.79 12.60
N LEU A 57 -8.10 -10.29 11.75
CA LEU A 57 -7.79 -10.64 10.37
C LEU A 57 -7.53 -9.39 9.53
N ILE A 58 -8.36 -8.34 9.66
CA ILE A 58 -8.16 -7.08 8.92
C ILE A 58 -6.83 -6.44 9.30
N THR A 59 -6.50 -6.36 10.60
CA THR A 59 -5.19 -5.87 11.05
C THR A 59 -4.03 -6.68 10.46
N ASP A 60 -4.20 -7.99 10.32
CA ASP A 60 -3.18 -8.85 9.70
C ASP A 60 -3.07 -8.66 8.18
N VAL A 61 -4.17 -8.46 7.48
CA VAL A 61 -4.21 -8.08 6.06
C VAL A 61 -3.48 -6.75 5.88
N ASN A 62 -3.83 -5.74 6.69
CA ASN A 62 -3.25 -4.40 6.58
C ASN A 62 -1.75 -4.42 6.82
N ARG A 63 -1.29 -5.18 7.81
CA ARG A 63 0.15 -5.36 8.06
C ARG A 63 0.88 -5.95 6.85
N GLU A 64 0.31 -6.98 6.19
CA GLU A 64 0.94 -7.59 5.02
C GLU A 64 0.97 -6.63 3.83
N LEU A 65 -0.14 -5.95 3.54
CA LEU A 65 -0.20 -4.94 2.47
C LEU A 65 0.77 -3.78 2.72
N ILE A 66 0.84 -3.27 3.96
CA ILE A 66 1.78 -2.22 4.32
C ILE A 66 3.22 -2.72 4.17
N GLN A 67 3.51 -3.96 4.59
CA GLN A 67 4.83 -4.55 4.41
C GLN A 67 5.22 -4.56 2.93
N ASP A 68 4.36 -5.08 2.05
CA ASP A 68 4.61 -5.15 0.60
C ASP A 68 4.86 -3.78 -0.02
N PHE A 69 4.13 -2.75 0.43
CA PHE A 69 4.38 -1.35 0.06
C PHE A 69 5.73 -0.85 0.56
N THR A 70 6.01 -1.05 1.85
CA THR A 70 7.24 -0.54 2.48
C THR A 70 8.51 -1.16 1.90
N GLU A 71 8.46 -2.41 1.43
CA GLU A 71 9.56 -3.06 0.72
C GLU A 71 9.85 -2.41 -0.65
N LYS A 72 8.80 -1.92 -1.32
CA LYS A 72 8.90 -1.19 -2.59
C LYS A 72 9.36 0.26 -2.43
N THR A 73 9.14 0.84 -1.26
CA THR A 73 9.49 2.24 -0.98
C THR A 73 10.72 2.42 -0.09
N GLU A 74 11.40 1.33 0.27
CA GLU A 74 12.59 1.38 1.12
C GLU A 74 13.73 2.17 0.45
N GLY A 75 14.23 3.18 1.17
CA GLY A 75 15.25 4.12 0.71
C GLY A 75 14.70 5.18 -0.27
N LYS A 76 14.01 4.73 -1.32
CA LYS A 76 13.29 5.60 -2.27
C LYS A 76 11.91 5.03 -2.59
N PHE A 77 10.95 5.92 -2.75
CA PHE A 77 9.61 5.59 -3.20
C PHE A 77 9.63 5.21 -4.70
N ARG A 78 9.58 3.92 -5.01
CA ARG A 78 9.56 3.40 -6.38
C ARG A 78 8.16 3.49 -6.95
N VAL A 79 7.90 4.52 -7.74
CA VAL A 79 6.56 4.89 -8.20
C VAL A 79 5.96 3.81 -9.10
N GLN A 80 6.75 3.23 -10.00
CA GLN A 80 6.30 2.15 -10.88
C GLN A 80 5.85 0.92 -10.06
N ALA A 81 6.71 0.44 -9.16
CA ALA A 81 6.40 -0.73 -8.33
C ALA A 81 5.16 -0.53 -7.45
N VAL A 82 4.94 0.69 -6.95
CA VAL A 82 3.73 1.02 -6.16
C VAL A 82 2.48 1.04 -7.04
N LEU A 83 2.54 1.65 -8.22
CA LEU A 83 1.42 1.67 -9.17
C LEU A 83 1.05 0.26 -9.64
N GLU A 84 2.04 -0.61 -9.88
CA GLU A 84 1.83 -2.01 -10.24
C GLU A 84 1.01 -2.74 -9.17
N VAL A 85 1.40 -2.65 -7.88
CA VAL A 85 0.65 -3.25 -6.76
C VAL A 85 -0.79 -2.75 -6.68
N ILE A 86 -0.99 -1.44 -6.88
CA ILE A 86 -2.33 -0.85 -6.85
C ILE A 86 -3.17 -1.38 -8.01
N SER A 87 -2.57 -1.49 -9.20
CA SER A 87 -3.24 -1.99 -10.41
C SER A 87 -3.72 -3.44 -10.27
N GLU A 88 -2.94 -4.30 -9.60
CA GLU A 88 -3.29 -5.70 -9.37
C GLU A 88 -4.56 -5.87 -8.53
N GLN A 89 -4.88 -4.89 -7.67
CA GLN A 89 -6.03 -4.91 -6.78
C GLN A 89 -6.84 -3.60 -6.82
N GLY A 90 -7.02 -3.02 -8.01
CA GLY A 90 -7.64 -1.69 -8.17
C GLY A 90 -9.02 -1.54 -7.51
N ILE A 91 -9.88 -2.57 -7.56
CA ILE A 91 -11.21 -2.53 -6.92
C ILE A 91 -11.07 -2.36 -5.39
N PHE A 92 -10.11 -3.07 -4.77
CA PHE A 92 -9.86 -2.98 -3.34
C PHE A 92 -9.31 -1.61 -2.97
N TYR A 93 -8.30 -1.10 -3.70
CA TYR A 93 -7.74 0.20 -3.40
C TYR A 93 -8.73 1.36 -3.67
N ASN A 94 -9.60 1.24 -4.68
CA ASN A 94 -10.69 2.19 -4.88
C ASN A 94 -11.64 2.22 -3.67
N ALA A 95 -12.03 1.03 -3.20
CA ALA A 95 -12.87 0.90 -2.03
C ALA A 95 -12.24 1.56 -0.78
N VAL A 96 -10.94 1.42 -0.59
CA VAL A 96 -10.21 2.03 0.53
C VAL A 96 -10.08 3.55 0.38
N LEU A 97 -9.57 4.01 -0.76
CA LEU A 97 -9.20 5.41 -0.98
C LEU A 97 -10.43 6.32 -1.19
N ASN A 98 -11.44 5.83 -1.90
CA ASN A 98 -12.55 6.66 -2.38
C ASN A 98 -13.87 6.35 -1.66
N GLU A 99 -14.07 5.12 -1.19
CA GLU A 99 -15.34 4.68 -0.60
C GLU A 99 -15.29 4.55 0.92
N GLY A 100 -14.14 4.86 1.53
CA GLY A 100 -13.94 4.82 2.99
C GLY A 100 -13.99 3.41 3.60
N ARG A 101 -13.75 2.36 2.80
CA ARG A 101 -13.69 0.99 3.30
C ARG A 101 -12.31 0.73 3.90
N ASP A 102 -12.24 0.61 5.22
CA ASP A 102 -10.97 0.43 5.95
C ASP A 102 -10.00 1.63 5.88
N PRO A 103 -10.38 2.78 6.48
CA PRO A 103 -9.52 3.97 6.52
C PRO A 103 -8.20 3.74 7.29
N GLU A 104 -8.18 2.77 8.21
CA GLU A 104 -7.00 2.47 9.04
C GLU A 104 -5.81 2.01 8.19
N LEU A 105 -6.06 1.38 7.04
CA LEU A 105 -5.00 0.96 6.12
C LEU A 105 -4.19 2.16 5.63
N MET A 106 -4.86 3.23 5.17
CA MET A 106 -4.16 4.41 4.63
C MET A 106 -3.47 5.22 5.72
N ASP A 107 -4.11 5.35 6.89
CA ASP A 107 -3.49 6.03 8.04
C ASP A 107 -2.18 5.34 8.46
N SER A 108 -2.22 4.00 8.56
CA SER A 108 -1.06 3.18 8.95
C SER A 108 0.02 3.17 7.86
N LEU A 109 -0.36 3.10 6.59
CA LEU A 109 0.57 3.17 5.46
C LEU A 109 1.30 4.53 5.43
N MET A 110 0.57 5.64 5.55
CA MET A 110 1.16 6.98 5.54
C MET A 110 2.09 7.21 6.74
N LEU A 111 1.76 6.64 7.91
CA LEU A 111 2.67 6.65 9.06
C LEU A 111 3.99 5.92 8.72
N ALA A 112 3.91 4.71 8.19
CA ALA A 112 5.10 3.92 7.81
C ALA A 112 5.96 4.62 6.75
N LEU A 113 5.35 5.23 5.73
CA LEU A 113 6.06 6.00 4.70
C LEU A 113 6.75 7.25 5.26
N ARG A 114 6.10 7.96 6.19
CA ARG A 114 6.70 9.12 6.89
C ARG A 114 7.89 8.70 7.75
N GLU A 115 7.83 7.55 8.40
CA GLU A 115 8.97 7.00 9.13
C GLU A 115 10.12 6.63 8.20
N GLN A 116 9.85 6.02 7.04
CA GLN A 116 10.87 5.75 6.02
C GLN A 116 11.54 7.03 5.53
N ARG A 117 10.76 8.07 5.22
CA ARG A 117 11.28 9.40 4.86
C ARG A 117 12.18 9.94 5.97
N ASN A 118 11.73 9.89 7.23
CA ASN A 118 12.52 10.39 8.36
C ASN A 118 13.86 9.64 8.50
N ARG A 119 13.88 8.32 8.26
CA ARG A 119 15.11 7.54 8.20
C ARG A 119 16.01 7.94 7.03
N ALA A 120 15.44 8.13 5.84
CA ALA A 120 16.19 8.54 4.65
C ALA A 120 16.81 9.94 4.77
N LEU A 121 16.23 10.81 5.60
CA LEU A 121 16.72 12.16 5.87
C LEU A 121 17.55 12.27 7.17
N ALA A 122 17.87 11.17 7.83
CA ALA A 122 18.55 11.19 9.13
C ALA A 122 19.94 11.83 9.08
N ASP A 123 20.64 11.72 7.95
CA ASP A 123 22.00 12.26 7.75
C ASP A 123 22.00 13.76 7.35
N ILE A 124 20.82 14.37 7.16
CA ILE A 124 20.71 15.80 6.85
C ILE A 124 20.82 16.60 8.16
N ILE A 125 22.00 17.15 8.41
CA ILE A 125 22.34 17.90 9.63
C ILE A 125 21.63 19.26 9.70
N ASP A 126 21.49 19.94 8.56
CA ASP A 126 20.83 21.25 8.51
C ASP A 126 19.31 21.08 8.67
N GLU A 127 18.77 21.56 9.80
CA GLU A 127 17.36 21.46 10.14
C GLU A 127 16.46 22.12 9.09
N ARG A 128 16.89 23.26 8.54
CA ARG A 128 16.09 24.03 7.60
C ARG A 128 16.05 23.32 6.25
N GLU A 129 17.18 22.80 5.78
CA GLU A 129 17.26 21.94 4.59
C GLU A 129 16.34 20.71 4.77
N ARG A 130 16.45 20.02 5.90
CA ARG A 130 15.62 18.85 6.22
C ARG A 130 14.13 19.19 6.23
N MET A 131 13.75 20.30 6.84
CA MET A 131 12.37 20.78 6.87
C MET A 131 11.86 21.03 5.43
N HIS A 132 12.62 21.72 4.59
CA HIS A 132 12.24 21.92 3.19
C HIS A 132 12.01 20.60 2.44
N LEU A 133 12.88 19.60 2.64
CA LEU A 133 12.74 18.28 2.03
C LEU A 133 11.50 17.54 2.54
N VAL A 134 11.18 17.64 3.83
CA VAL A 134 9.95 17.06 4.42
C VAL A 134 8.69 17.66 3.78
N TYR A 135 8.60 18.99 3.66
CA TYR A 135 7.44 19.63 3.03
C TYR A 135 7.32 19.29 1.55
N GLN A 136 8.44 19.24 0.81
CA GLN A 136 8.44 18.82 -0.59
C GLN A 136 7.96 17.38 -0.73
N TRP A 137 8.40 16.47 0.13
CA TRP A 137 7.94 15.08 0.13
C TRP A 137 6.43 14.97 0.40
N GLU A 138 5.89 15.73 1.37
CA GLU A 138 4.44 15.74 1.65
C GLU A 138 3.63 16.27 0.46
N ILE A 139 4.13 17.27 -0.26
CA ILE A 139 3.46 17.78 -1.48
C ILE A 139 3.46 16.72 -2.58
N ILE A 140 4.60 16.06 -2.82
CA ILE A 140 4.74 15.04 -3.88
C ILE A 140 3.84 13.84 -3.57
N ILE A 141 3.88 13.33 -2.33
CA ILE A 141 3.07 12.15 -1.95
C ILE A 141 1.57 12.46 -1.95
N ALA A 142 1.17 13.69 -1.57
CA ALA A 142 -0.23 14.09 -1.65
C ALA A 142 -0.70 14.17 -3.11
N GLY A 143 0.12 14.71 -4.01
CA GLY A 143 -0.15 14.73 -5.45
C GLY A 143 -0.24 13.31 -6.04
N PHE A 144 0.65 12.42 -5.64
CA PHE A 144 0.62 11.00 -6.02
C PHE A 144 -0.72 10.35 -5.66
N TRP A 145 -1.12 10.42 -4.38
CA TRP A 145 -2.35 9.79 -3.91
C TRP A 145 -3.61 10.43 -4.49
N ALA A 146 -3.61 11.74 -4.72
CA ALA A 146 -4.72 12.42 -5.40
C ALA A 146 -4.91 11.90 -6.84
N CYS A 147 -3.81 11.70 -7.58
CA CYS A 147 -3.88 11.16 -8.93
C CYS A 147 -4.30 9.68 -8.93
N VAL A 148 -3.78 8.87 -8.01
CA VAL A 148 -4.19 7.46 -7.86
C VAL A 148 -5.66 7.35 -7.50
N SER A 149 -6.15 8.18 -6.59
CA SER A 149 -7.57 8.24 -6.18
C SER A 149 -8.47 8.52 -7.40
N LEU A 150 -8.14 9.53 -8.21
CA LEU A 150 -8.87 9.83 -9.45
C LEU A 150 -8.81 8.68 -10.46
N TRP A 151 -7.61 8.11 -10.66
CA TRP A 151 -7.40 7.01 -11.60
C TRP A 151 -8.24 5.78 -11.24
N LEU A 152 -8.33 5.44 -9.96
CA LEU A 152 -9.15 4.34 -9.46
C LEU A 152 -10.66 4.64 -9.57
N GLU A 153 -11.07 5.88 -9.29
CA GLU A 153 -12.46 6.31 -9.41
C GLU A 153 -12.96 6.21 -10.86
N ASP A 154 -12.10 6.57 -11.83
CA ASP A 154 -12.35 6.42 -13.26
C ASP A 154 -12.04 5.00 -13.80
N SER A 155 -12.14 3.99 -12.94
CA SER A 155 -11.99 2.57 -13.30
C SER A 155 -10.66 2.22 -13.99
N MET A 156 -9.58 2.91 -13.62
CA MET A 156 -8.26 2.78 -14.22
C MET A 156 -8.28 3.00 -15.74
N ALA A 157 -8.87 4.11 -16.18
CA ALA A 157 -9.00 4.47 -17.61
C ALA A 157 -7.65 4.52 -18.36
N LEU A 158 -6.55 4.80 -17.66
CA LEU A 158 -5.19 4.66 -18.15
C LEU A 158 -4.58 3.34 -17.67
N THR A 159 -3.67 2.75 -18.45
CA THR A 159 -2.74 1.74 -17.92
C THR A 159 -1.85 2.36 -16.84
N TYR A 160 -1.29 1.54 -15.95
CA TYR A 160 -0.41 2.07 -14.91
C TYR A 160 0.88 2.65 -15.52
N GLU A 161 1.32 2.16 -16.68
CA GLU A 161 2.43 2.71 -17.46
C GLU A 161 2.11 4.11 -18.01
N GLU A 162 0.91 4.31 -18.58
CA GLU A 162 0.47 5.63 -19.05
C GLU A 162 0.36 6.63 -17.89
N LEU A 163 -0.17 6.21 -16.73
CA LEU A 163 -0.21 7.07 -15.54
C LEU A 163 1.20 7.38 -15.00
N LEU A 164 2.12 6.43 -15.04
CA LEU A 164 3.52 6.63 -14.67
C LEU A 164 4.19 7.70 -15.54
N ASP A 165 3.88 7.74 -16.83
CA ASP A 165 4.42 8.74 -17.74
C ASP A 165 3.97 10.16 -17.39
N GLU A 166 2.73 10.36 -16.91
CA GLU A 166 2.28 11.67 -16.40
C GLU A 166 3.10 12.12 -15.19
N PHE A 167 3.41 11.22 -14.26
CA PHE A 167 4.28 11.51 -13.13
C PHE A 167 5.70 11.86 -13.57
N ARG A 168 6.25 11.11 -14.54
CA ARG A 168 7.57 11.38 -15.12
C ARG A 168 7.61 12.76 -15.76
N GLU A 169 6.64 13.14 -16.58
CA GLU A 169 6.65 14.43 -17.27
C GLU A 169 6.52 15.60 -16.29
N ILE A 170 5.60 15.53 -15.33
CA ILE A 170 5.40 16.61 -14.35
C ILE A 170 6.63 16.77 -13.43
N TRP A 171 7.20 15.66 -12.94
CA TRP A 171 8.28 15.72 -11.96
C TRP A 171 9.68 15.84 -12.57
N ARG A 172 9.90 15.39 -13.81
CA ARG A 172 11.18 15.58 -14.54
C ARG A 172 11.48 17.07 -14.76
N VAL A 173 10.46 17.88 -15.05
CA VAL A 173 10.61 19.35 -15.21
C VAL A 173 11.15 20.00 -13.92
N THR A 174 10.84 19.42 -12.76
CA THR A 174 11.24 19.95 -11.45
C THR A 174 12.69 19.58 -11.09
N MET A 175 13.17 18.40 -11.48
CA MET A 175 14.56 17.96 -11.23
C MET A 175 15.61 18.80 -11.97
N THR A 176 15.30 19.31 -13.17
CA THR A 176 16.26 20.11 -13.96
C THR A 176 16.61 21.48 -13.36
N ARG A 177 15.89 21.97 -12.35
CA ARG A 177 16.07 23.33 -11.80
C ARG A 177 16.90 23.42 -10.51
N SER A 178 17.12 22.34 -9.77
CA SER A 178 17.87 22.35 -8.51
C SER A 178 18.50 20.98 -8.18
N GLN A 179 19.74 20.98 -7.68
CA GLN A 179 20.51 19.75 -7.39
C GLN A 179 20.06 18.98 -6.13
N LYS A 180 19.23 19.57 -5.26
CA LYS A 180 18.67 18.91 -4.06
C LYS A 180 17.22 19.30 -3.87
N THR A 181 16.31 18.36 -4.11
CA THR A 181 14.87 18.51 -3.91
C THR A 181 14.31 17.21 -3.35
N GLY A 182 13.12 17.24 -2.76
CA GLY A 182 12.43 16.06 -2.23
C GLY A 182 12.22 14.93 -3.26
N LEU A 183 12.29 15.24 -4.56
CA LEU A 183 12.25 14.24 -5.64
C LEU A 183 13.41 13.24 -5.58
N MET A 184 14.52 13.56 -4.89
CA MET A 184 15.61 12.60 -4.69
C MET A 184 15.19 11.35 -3.88
N LEU A 185 14.05 11.44 -3.18
CA LEU A 185 13.45 10.34 -2.41
C LEU A 185 12.48 9.48 -3.24
N PHE A 186 12.32 9.76 -4.54
CA PHE A 186 11.45 9.03 -5.45
C PHE A 186 12.27 8.39 -6.58
N ASP A 187 11.81 7.24 -7.05
CA ASP A 187 12.38 6.54 -8.20
C ASP A 187 11.27 6.26 -9.22
N PHE A 188 11.48 6.68 -10.45
CA PHE A 188 10.52 6.60 -11.55
C PHE A 188 10.86 5.52 -12.57
N ASP A 189 12.07 4.96 -12.49
CA ASP A 189 12.64 4.10 -13.52
C ASP A 189 12.82 2.64 -13.05
N ALA A 190 12.54 2.37 -11.77
CA ALA A 190 12.75 1.09 -11.09
C ALA A 190 11.48 0.54 -10.42
#